data_AF-A0A847WC10-F1
#
_entry.id   AF-A0A847WC10-F1
#
_cell.length_a   1.000
_cell.length_b   1.000
_cell.length_c   1.000
_cell.angle_alpha   90.00
_cell.angle_beta   90.00
_cell.angle_gamma   90.00
#
_symmetry.space_group_name_H-M   'P 1'
#
loop_
_entity.id
_entity.type
_entity.pdbx_description
1 polymer ?
#
loop_
_entity_poly.entity_id
_entity_poly.type
_entity_poly.pdbx_seq_one_letter_code
_entity_poly.pdbx_strand_id
1 'polypeptide(L)'
;MPFYSVYGIEVLFRNKPISNKMEKVFSESDRRALALSIFLTKILMLNENEKKNAIVVLDDPATSFDENRIKIINIKIKTIAQMVNQVFILAHHSSFTRDLYLSCKDKVNCYKINEIEAYNYGLYDMEPQEDLGTEYEKALIHIMKFNDRSVSDVSCNDLRIFMETYLDMVFAKQKIELNLDKLSLCDRINKYKELNLLSETAYKELHNYRELFNQESHELLGTNIESIRSVSISLISFLFNNITLNYS
;
A
#
# COMPACT_ATOMS: atom_id res chain seq x y z
N MET A 1 47.95 7.81 9.35
CA MET A 1 46.50 7.58 9.60
C MET A 1 45.78 8.89 9.39
N PRO A 2 44.78 9.00 8.51
CA PRO A 2 43.99 10.21 8.43
C PRO A 2 43.09 10.28 9.68
N PHE A 3 43.07 11.43 10.35
CA PHE A 3 42.14 11.71 11.42
C PHE A 3 40.76 11.97 10.79
N TYR A 4 39.79 11.08 11.04
CA TYR A 4 38.40 11.37 10.67
C TYR A 4 37.83 12.37 11.67
N SER A 5 37.35 13.51 11.17
CA SER A 5 36.64 14.50 11.97
C SER A 5 35.36 13.87 12.53
N VAL A 6 35.30 13.70 13.85
CA VAL A 6 34.06 13.32 14.53
C VAL A 6 33.22 14.57 14.68
N TYR A 7 32.26 14.78 13.78
CA TYR A 7 31.26 15.83 13.91
C TYR A 7 30.27 15.45 15.02
N GLY A 8 30.39 16.12 16.18
CA GLY A 8 29.39 16.08 17.24
C GLY A 8 28.30 17.12 17.01
N ILE A 9 27.07 16.84 17.44
CA ILE A 9 26.01 17.84 17.47
C ILE A 9 25.94 18.45 18.86
N GLU A 10 25.95 19.78 18.92
CA GLU A 10 25.53 20.50 20.11
C GLU A 10 24.02 20.76 20.04
N VAL A 11 23.26 20.28 21.03
CA VAL A 11 21.82 20.54 21.12
C VAL A 11 21.57 21.53 22.26
N LEU A 12 20.82 22.57 21.95
CA LEU A 12 20.43 23.63 22.88
C LEU A 12 18.94 23.47 23.25
N PHE A 13 18.62 23.46 24.55
CA PHE A 13 17.26 23.62 25.04
C PHE A 13 17.15 24.97 25.74
N ARG A 14 16.30 25.87 25.22
CA ARG A 14 16.20 27.27 25.70
C ARG A 14 17.56 27.96 25.76
N ASN A 15 18.34 27.86 24.69
CA ASN A 15 19.71 28.39 24.56
C ASN A 15 20.72 27.84 25.59
N LYS A 16 20.45 26.67 26.20
CA LYS A 16 21.40 26.00 27.09
C LYS A 16 21.79 24.62 26.55
N PRO A 17 23.08 24.28 26.49
CA PRO A 17 23.53 22.99 25.97
C PRO A 17 23.03 21.84 26.85
N ILE A 18 22.55 20.78 26.21
CA ILE A 18 22.01 19.57 26.88
C ILE A 18 22.75 18.31 26.43
N SER A 19 24.06 18.23 26.68
CA SER A 19 24.89 17.08 26.25
C SER A 19 24.47 15.74 26.90
N ASN A 20 24.04 15.77 28.17
CA ASN A 20 23.83 14.55 28.98
C ASN A 20 22.35 14.23 29.25
N LYS A 21 21.43 14.89 28.53
CA LYS A 21 19.98 14.72 28.72
C LYS A 21 19.22 14.49 27.43
N MET A 22 19.91 14.19 26.32
CA MET A 22 19.26 13.96 25.02
C MET A 22 18.16 12.90 25.10
N GLU A 23 18.37 11.83 25.85
CA GLU A 23 17.37 10.75 26.04
C GLU A 23 16.09 11.22 26.75
N LYS A 24 16.16 12.32 27.52
CA LYS A 24 15.01 12.92 28.22
C LYS A 24 14.33 14.03 27.41
N VAL A 25 14.94 14.46 26.31
CA VAL A 25 14.45 15.58 25.49
C VAL A 25 13.95 15.11 24.14
N PHE A 26 14.60 14.09 23.56
CA PHE A 26 14.20 13.48 22.30
C PHE A 26 13.55 12.12 22.54
N SER A 27 12.40 11.91 21.91
CA SER A 27 11.85 10.57 21.76
C SER A 27 12.80 9.70 20.94
N GLU A 28 12.61 8.39 20.96
CA GLU A 28 13.39 7.48 20.12
C GLU A 28 13.25 7.83 18.62
N SER A 29 12.02 8.17 18.21
CA SER A 29 11.72 8.64 16.85
C SER A 29 12.52 9.89 16.50
N ASP A 30 12.61 10.87 17.40
CA ASP A 30 13.38 12.10 17.14
C ASP A 30 14.89 11.82 17.03
N ARG A 31 15.42 10.90 17.85
CA ARG A 31 16.82 10.49 17.76
C ARG A 31 17.13 9.83 16.42
N ARG A 32 16.26 8.94 15.95
CA ARG A 32 16.39 8.28 14.63
C ARG A 32 16.33 9.30 13.50
N ALA A 33 15.38 10.23 13.54
CA ALA A 33 15.23 11.27 12.52
C ALA A 33 16.44 12.22 12.48
N LEU A 34 16.97 12.60 13.64
CA LEU A 34 18.17 13.42 13.75
C LEU A 34 19.40 12.68 13.21
N ALA A 35 19.61 11.43 13.60
CA ALA A 35 20.71 10.60 13.10
C ALA A 35 20.68 10.46 11.58
N LEU A 36 19.51 10.16 11.02
CA LEU A 36 19.30 10.10 9.58
C LEU A 36 19.62 11.46 8.94
N SER A 37 19.11 12.57 9.50
CA SER A 37 19.37 13.91 8.97
C SER A 37 20.87 14.23 8.88
N ILE A 38 21.65 13.94 9.92
CA ILE A 38 23.12 14.11 9.90
C ILE A 38 23.75 13.24 8.81
N PHE A 39 23.33 11.98 8.71
CA PHE A 39 23.87 11.05 7.72
C PHE A 39 23.61 11.56 6.30
N LEU A 40 22.39 11.97 5.99
CA LEU A 40 22.02 12.56 4.71
C LEU A 40 22.80 13.86 4.45
N THR A 41 22.99 14.72 5.46
CA THR A 41 23.82 15.93 5.33
C THR A 41 25.27 15.58 5.00
N LYS A 42 25.86 14.56 5.61
CA LYS A 42 27.23 14.12 5.30
C LYS A 42 27.36 13.73 3.82
N ILE A 43 26.37 13.02 3.27
CA ILE A 43 26.35 12.66 1.84
C ILE A 43 26.27 13.93 0.98
N LEU A 44 25.42 14.89 1.35
CA LEU A 44 25.28 16.15 0.61
C LEU A 44 26.56 17.00 0.62
N MET A 45 27.39 16.89 1.67
CA MET A 45 28.66 17.57 1.82
C MET A 45 29.83 16.93 1.04
N LEU A 46 29.67 15.71 0.53
CA LEU A 46 30.66 15.08 -0.35
C LEU A 46 30.83 15.91 -1.63
N ASN A 47 32.02 15.88 -2.22
CA ASN A 47 32.22 16.50 -3.52
C ASN A 47 31.56 15.67 -4.65
N GLU A 48 31.42 16.25 -5.84
CA GLU A 48 30.68 15.60 -6.94
C GLU A 48 31.30 14.27 -7.40
N ASN A 49 32.63 14.14 -7.35
CA ASN A 49 33.29 12.88 -7.70
C ASN A 49 33.06 11.81 -6.64
N GLU A 50 33.09 12.18 -5.36
CA GLU A 50 32.78 11.27 -4.25
C GLU A 50 31.33 10.81 -4.32
N LYS A 51 30.37 11.73 -4.54
CA LYS A 51 28.94 11.40 -4.68
C LYS A 51 28.71 10.39 -5.79
N LYS A 52 29.23 10.65 -7.00
CA LYS A 52 29.06 9.77 -8.16
C LYS A 52 29.65 8.37 -7.99
N ASN A 53 30.55 8.16 -7.04
CA ASN A 53 31.11 6.85 -6.70
C ASN A 53 30.53 6.26 -5.40
N ALA A 54 29.70 7.02 -4.68
CA ALA A 54 29.15 6.60 -3.40
C ALA A 54 28.02 5.59 -3.61
N ILE A 55 28.07 4.51 -2.82
CA ILE A 55 26.96 3.58 -2.62
C ILE A 55 26.39 3.87 -1.23
N VAL A 56 25.11 4.17 -1.17
CA VAL A 56 24.42 4.48 0.08
C VAL A 56 23.55 3.29 0.47
N VAL A 57 23.70 2.81 1.69
CA VAL A 57 22.85 1.75 2.24
C VAL A 57 22.07 2.31 3.43
N LEU A 58 20.75 2.24 3.36
CA LEU A 58 19.84 2.67 4.42
C LEU A 58 19.15 1.44 4.99
N ASP A 59 19.46 1.12 6.25
CA ASP A 59 18.79 0.04 6.97
C ASP A 59 17.62 0.60 7.78
N ASP A 60 16.42 0.29 7.33
CA ASP A 60 15.13 0.69 7.90
C ASP A 60 15.04 2.18 8.27
N PRO A 61 15.19 3.11 7.31
CA PRO A 61 15.34 4.54 7.58
C PRO A 61 14.08 5.21 8.16
N ALA A 62 12.95 4.49 8.23
CA ALA A 62 11.65 5.05 8.61
C ALA A 62 10.98 4.35 9.81
N THR A 63 11.71 3.58 10.62
CA THR A 63 11.13 2.94 11.82
C THR A 63 10.52 3.98 12.77
N SER A 64 9.29 3.74 13.21
CA SER A 64 8.61 4.57 14.23
C SER A 64 8.37 6.03 13.82
N PHE A 65 8.20 6.28 12.52
CA PHE A 65 7.83 7.59 11.97
C PHE A 65 6.34 7.69 11.67
N ASP A 66 5.78 8.87 11.91
CA ASP A 66 4.46 9.24 11.43
C ASP A 66 4.47 9.45 9.90
N GLU A 67 3.28 9.50 9.29
CA GLU A 67 3.11 9.64 7.84
C GLU A 67 3.79 10.91 7.27
N ASN A 68 3.83 12.01 8.02
CA ASN A 68 4.45 13.25 7.54
C ASN A 68 5.97 13.09 7.50
N ARG A 69 6.57 12.48 8.52
CA ARG A 69 8.01 12.17 8.56
C ARG A 69 8.39 11.21 7.43
N ILE A 70 7.60 10.16 7.18
CA ILE A 70 7.79 9.22 6.07
C ILE A 70 7.84 9.96 4.73
N LYS A 71 6.87 10.85 4.46
CA LYS A 71 6.82 11.65 3.22
C LYS A 71 8.07 12.52 3.05
N ILE A 72 8.48 13.22 4.09
CA ILE A 72 9.68 14.08 4.05
C ILE A 72 10.92 13.25 3.73
N ILE A 73 11.08 12.09 4.35
CA ILE A 73 12.24 11.23 4.13
C ILE A 73 12.25 10.64 2.72
N ASN A 74 11.10 10.21 2.20
CA ASN A 74 11.00 9.73 0.82
C ASN A 74 11.47 10.79 -0.18
N ILE A 75 11.10 12.06 0.03
CA ILE A 75 11.58 13.17 -0.79
C ILE A 75 13.12 13.29 -0.70
N LYS A 76 13.69 13.24 0.52
CA LYS A 76 15.14 13.37 0.73
C LYS A 76 15.93 12.20 0.15
N ILE A 77 15.46 10.97 0.35
CA ILE A 77 16.04 9.76 -0.23
C ILE A 77 16.03 9.86 -1.75
N LYS A 78 14.91 10.26 -2.35
CA LYS A 78 14.81 10.47 -3.80
C LYS A 78 15.81 11.50 -4.31
N THR A 79 16.00 12.62 -3.58
CA THR A 79 17.03 13.62 -3.93
C THR A 79 18.43 13.01 -3.90
N ILE A 80 18.76 12.25 -2.86
CA ILE A 80 20.09 11.64 -2.73
C ILE A 80 20.32 10.56 -3.80
N ALA A 81 19.31 9.76 -4.10
CA ALA A 81 19.38 8.72 -5.14
C ALA A 81 19.69 9.27 -6.53
N GLN A 82 19.43 10.57 -6.79
CA GLN A 82 19.80 11.22 -8.04
C GLN A 82 21.25 11.74 -8.07
N MET A 83 21.89 11.83 -6.90
CA MET A 83 23.23 12.40 -6.75
C MET A 83 24.32 11.33 -6.58
N VAL A 84 23.95 10.16 -6.06
CA VAL A 84 24.89 9.07 -5.78
C VAL A 84 24.84 7.97 -6.83
N ASN A 85 25.83 7.08 -6.84
CA ASN A 85 25.89 5.97 -7.80
C ASN A 85 24.70 5.01 -7.62
N GLN A 86 24.45 4.60 -6.37
CA GLN A 86 23.44 3.60 -6.04
C GLN A 86 22.95 3.79 -4.61
N VAL A 87 21.66 3.52 -4.40
CA VAL A 87 21.05 3.49 -3.07
C VAL A 87 20.41 2.12 -2.87
N PHE A 88 20.76 1.46 -1.78
CA PHE A 88 20.07 0.28 -1.26
C PHE A 88 19.26 0.68 -0.04
N ILE A 89 18.02 0.22 0.01
CA ILE A 89 17.10 0.53 1.11
C ILE A 89 16.51 -0.79 1.58
N LEU A 90 16.77 -1.12 2.83
CA LEU A 90 16.16 -2.23 3.52
C LEU A 90 14.99 -1.64 4.29
N ALA A 91 13.78 -2.18 4.11
CA ALA A 91 12.59 -1.68 4.76
C ALA A 91 11.66 -2.83 5.11
N HIS A 92 11.08 -2.75 6.30
CA HIS A 92 10.03 -3.69 6.74
C HIS A 92 8.63 -3.07 6.64
N HIS A 93 8.53 -1.73 6.53
CA HIS A 93 7.26 -1.01 6.55
C HIS A 93 6.66 -0.89 5.14
N SER A 94 5.49 -1.51 4.92
CA SER A 94 4.87 -1.60 3.60
C SER A 94 4.47 -0.23 3.03
N SER A 95 3.93 0.69 3.84
CA SER A 95 3.52 2.00 3.33
C SER A 95 4.69 2.91 2.97
N PHE A 96 5.81 2.83 3.71
CA PHE A 96 7.03 3.56 3.37
C PHE A 96 7.58 3.05 2.03
N THR A 97 7.67 1.73 1.88
CA THR A 97 8.15 1.06 0.67
C THR A 97 7.27 1.39 -0.53
N ARG A 98 5.94 1.38 -0.34
CA ARG A 98 4.95 1.74 -1.36
C ARG A 98 5.11 3.19 -1.81
N ASP A 99 5.13 4.13 -0.87
CA ASP A 99 5.25 5.56 -1.18
C ASP A 99 6.55 5.87 -1.91
N LEU A 100 7.65 5.23 -1.48
CA LEU A 100 8.95 5.39 -2.12
C LEU A 100 8.94 4.81 -3.54
N TYR A 101 8.42 3.59 -3.73
CA TYR A 101 8.28 2.97 -5.04
C TYR A 101 7.45 3.83 -5.99
N LEU A 102 6.26 4.30 -5.55
CA LEU A 102 5.41 5.17 -6.36
C LEU A 102 6.11 6.48 -6.74
N SER A 103 6.97 7.01 -5.86
CA SER A 103 7.73 8.22 -6.15
C SER A 103 8.89 8.03 -7.15
N CYS A 104 9.33 6.79 -7.38
CA CYS A 104 10.55 6.45 -8.13
C CYS A 104 10.35 5.30 -9.14
N LYS A 105 9.11 5.04 -9.56
CA LYS A 105 8.65 3.84 -10.28
C LYS A 105 9.58 3.34 -11.41
N ASP A 106 10.18 4.26 -12.18
CA ASP A 106 11.00 3.90 -13.35
C ASP A 106 12.49 3.69 -13.06
N LYS A 107 12.91 3.79 -11.79
CA LYS A 107 14.33 3.80 -11.39
C LYS A 107 14.62 2.92 -10.17
N VAL A 108 13.70 2.05 -9.78
CA VAL A 108 13.81 1.22 -8.58
C VAL A 108 13.54 -0.23 -8.94
N ASN A 109 14.43 -1.10 -8.47
CA ASN A 109 14.19 -2.54 -8.42
C ASN A 109 13.74 -2.89 -7.01
N CYS A 110 12.68 -3.69 -6.89
CA CYS A 110 12.12 -4.10 -5.61
C CYS A 110 12.34 -5.61 -5.42
N TYR A 111 12.80 -5.98 -4.23
CA TYR A 111 13.01 -7.36 -3.85
C TYR A 111 12.38 -7.61 -2.48
N LYS A 112 11.92 -8.84 -2.25
CA LYS A 112 11.40 -9.30 -0.96
C LYS A 112 12.25 -10.43 -0.42
N ILE A 113 12.36 -10.48 0.91
CA ILE A 113 12.99 -11.58 1.61
C ILE A 113 11.87 -12.47 2.14
N ASN A 114 11.82 -13.71 1.67
CA ASN A 114 10.81 -14.68 2.08
C ASN A 114 11.48 -15.95 2.64
N GLU A 115 10.83 -16.56 3.63
CA GLU A 115 11.23 -17.86 4.16
C GLU A 115 10.95 -18.96 3.13
N ILE A 116 11.93 -19.85 2.93
CA ILE A 116 11.85 -21.00 2.02
C ILE A 116 11.48 -22.25 2.82
N GLU A 117 12.28 -22.56 3.83
CA GLU A 117 12.12 -23.70 4.74
C GLU A 117 12.73 -23.34 6.10
N ALA A 118 12.05 -23.67 7.20
CA ALA A 118 12.45 -23.42 8.60
C ALA A 118 13.85 -22.78 8.78
N TYR A 119 13.87 -21.45 8.85
CA TYR A 119 15.05 -20.58 9.04
C TYR A 119 15.98 -20.33 7.82
N ASN A 120 15.58 -20.74 6.61
CA ASN A 120 16.27 -20.37 5.36
C ASN A 120 15.47 -19.28 4.65
N TYR A 121 16.14 -18.18 4.31
CA TYR A 121 15.54 -17.04 3.64
C TYR A 121 16.13 -16.84 2.25
N GLY A 122 15.28 -16.56 1.27
CA GLY A 122 15.67 -16.22 -0.10
C GLY A 122 15.33 -14.78 -0.43
N LEU A 123 16.08 -14.21 -1.37
CA LEU A 123 15.77 -12.93 -2.00
C LEU A 123 15.02 -13.20 -3.30
N TYR A 124 13.84 -12.61 -3.46
CA TYR A 124 12.96 -12.80 -4.60
C TYR A 124 12.58 -11.46 -5.22
N ASP A 125 12.28 -11.46 -6.51
CA ASP A 125 11.64 -10.31 -7.15
C ASP A 125 10.31 -10.01 -6.45
N MET A 126 10.09 -8.73 -6.17
CA MET A 126 8.85 -8.24 -5.60
C MET A 126 8.02 -7.63 -6.73
N GLU A 127 6.74 -7.99 -6.81
CA GLU A 127 5.77 -7.35 -7.69
C GLU A 127 5.06 -6.27 -6.88
N PRO A 128 5.45 -4.97 -6.98
CA PRO A 128 5.05 -3.98 -5.98
C PRO A 128 3.55 -3.75 -5.89
N GLN A 129 2.83 -4.00 -6.98
CA GLN A 129 1.37 -3.86 -7.03
C GLN A 129 0.67 -4.97 -6.24
N GLU A 130 1.25 -6.16 -6.20
CA GLU A 130 0.74 -7.33 -5.47
C GLU A 130 1.24 -7.36 -4.03
N ASP A 131 2.51 -7.03 -3.81
CA ASP A 131 3.15 -7.14 -2.51
C ASP A 131 2.88 -5.89 -1.63
N LEU A 132 2.79 -4.71 -2.23
CA LEU A 132 2.57 -3.43 -1.54
C LEU A 132 1.21 -2.80 -1.85
N GLY A 133 0.34 -3.52 -2.57
CA GLY A 133 -1.05 -3.15 -2.83
C GLY A 133 -1.85 -2.94 -1.55
N THR A 134 -2.89 -2.13 -1.60
CA THR A 134 -3.98 -2.22 -0.61
C THR A 134 -4.70 -3.55 -0.76
N GLU A 135 -5.40 -4.01 0.28
CA GLU A 135 -6.15 -5.28 0.21
C GLU A 135 -7.16 -5.31 -0.96
N TYR A 136 -7.76 -4.17 -1.28
CA TYR A 136 -8.62 -4.03 -2.45
C TYR A 136 -7.85 -4.18 -3.77
N GLU A 137 -6.71 -3.50 -3.91
CA GLU A 137 -5.87 -3.61 -5.12
C GLU A 137 -5.39 -5.05 -5.33
N LYS A 138 -4.95 -5.72 -4.25
CA LYS A 138 -4.53 -7.12 -4.28
C LYS A 138 -5.67 -8.05 -4.70
N ALA A 139 -6.86 -7.87 -4.12
CA ALA A 139 -8.05 -8.64 -4.49
C ALA A 139 -8.42 -8.43 -5.97
N LEU A 140 -8.38 -7.19 -6.46
CA LEU A 140 -8.64 -6.88 -7.87
C LEU A 140 -7.62 -7.56 -8.78
N ILE A 141 -6.31 -7.44 -8.49
CA ILE A 141 -5.25 -8.08 -9.29
C ILE A 141 -5.41 -9.60 -9.30
N HIS A 142 -5.71 -10.20 -8.15
CA HIS A 142 -5.93 -11.65 -8.06
C HIS A 142 -7.15 -12.10 -8.87
N ILE A 143 -8.26 -11.34 -8.85
CA ILE A 143 -9.42 -11.59 -9.71
C ILE A 143 -9.09 -11.41 -11.20
N MET A 144 -8.28 -10.41 -11.55
CA MET A 144 -7.81 -10.22 -12.94
C MET A 144 -6.96 -11.40 -13.42
N LYS A 145 -6.03 -11.89 -12.59
CA LYS A 145 -5.26 -13.11 -12.83
C LYS A 145 -6.11 -14.37 -12.91
N PHE A 146 -7.25 -14.38 -12.21
CA PHE A 146 -8.18 -15.48 -12.35
C PHE A 146 -8.89 -15.41 -13.70
N ASN A 147 -9.30 -14.22 -14.12
CA ASN A 147 -9.98 -13.98 -15.40
C ASN A 147 -9.09 -14.27 -16.62
N ASP A 148 -7.78 -14.04 -16.51
CA ASP A 148 -6.81 -14.33 -17.57
C ASP A 148 -6.28 -15.78 -17.57
N ARG A 149 -6.71 -16.62 -16.60
CA ARG A 149 -6.30 -18.02 -16.38
C ARG A 149 -4.89 -18.20 -15.80
N SER A 150 -4.28 -17.16 -15.24
CA SER A 150 -3.02 -17.28 -14.50
C SER A 150 -3.19 -17.97 -13.14
N VAL A 151 -4.38 -17.86 -12.53
CA VAL A 151 -4.73 -18.56 -11.27
C VAL A 151 -6.11 -19.23 -11.36
N SER A 152 -6.41 -20.12 -10.41
CA SER A 152 -7.63 -20.94 -10.41
C SER A 152 -8.35 -21.03 -9.06
N ASP A 153 -7.91 -20.27 -8.07
CA ASP A 153 -8.29 -20.37 -6.65
C ASP A 153 -9.25 -19.26 -6.18
N VAL A 154 -9.95 -18.59 -7.10
CA VAL A 154 -11.00 -17.63 -6.76
C VAL A 154 -12.35 -18.32 -6.56
N SER A 155 -12.98 -18.07 -5.41
CA SER A 155 -14.31 -18.56 -5.06
C SER A 155 -15.39 -17.49 -5.25
N CYS A 156 -16.67 -17.92 -5.26
CA CYS A 156 -17.78 -16.95 -5.26
C CYS A 156 -17.81 -16.10 -3.98
N ASN A 157 -17.26 -16.59 -2.86
CA ASN A 157 -17.15 -15.82 -1.64
C ASN A 157 -16.15 -14.66 -1.79
N ASP A 158 -15.04 -14.89 -2.49
CA ASP A 158 -14.06 -13.84 -2.79
C ASP A 158 -14.66 -12.75 -3.69
N LEU A 159 -15.42 -13.16 -4.72
CA LEU A 159 -16.15 -12.24 -5.59
C LEU A 159 -17.20 -11.42 -4.83
N ARG A 160 -17.90 -12.04 -3.87
CA ARG A 160 -18.83 -11.34 -2.99
C ARG A 160 -18.13 -10.30 -2.13
N ILE A 161 -17.05 -10.70 -1.43
CA ILE A 161 -16.28 -9.79 -0.57
C ILE A 161 -15.75 -8.61 -1.40
N PHE A 162 -15.25 -8.89 -2.60
CA PHE A 162 -14.78 -7.85 -3.52
C PHE A 162 -15.90 -6.89 -3.92
N MET A 163 -17.07 -7.40 -4.32
CA MET A 163 -18.23 -6.59 -4.66
C MET A 163 -18.67 -5.70 -3.49
N GLU A 164 -18.76 -6.25 -2.27
CA GLU A 164 -19.12 -5.47 -1.07
C GLU A 164 -18.11 -4.36 -0.79
N THR A 165 -16.82 -4.68 -0.89
CA THR A 165 -15.73 -3.70 -0.70
C THR A 165 -15.77 -2.61 -1.76
N TYR A 166 -16.04 -2.96 -3.02
CA TYR A 166 -16.19 -2.01 -4.12
C TYR A 166 -17.34 -1.03 -3.87
N LEU A 167 -18.52 -1.53 -3.49
CA LEU A 167 -19.69 -0.70 -3.15
C LEU A 167 -19.39 0.24 -1.98
N ASP A 168 -18.69 -0.25 -0.96
CA ASP A 168 -18.29 0.55 0.18
C ASP A 168 -17.32 1.68 -0.19
N MET A 169 -16.45 1.45 -1.17
CA MET A 169 -15.57 2.50 -1.70
C MET A 169 -16.35 3.51 -2.54
N VAL A 170 -17.19 3.05 -3.47
CA VAL A 170 -17.96 3.93 -4.36
C VAL A 170 -18.95 4.79 -3.57
N PHE A 171 -19.63 4.22 -2.57
CA PHE A 171 -20.64 4.93 -1.76
C PHE A 171 -20.11 5.35 -0.39
N ALA A 172 -18.79 5.52 -0.24
CA ALA A 172 -18.16 5.84 1.04
C ALA A 172 -18.77 7.07 1.72
N LYS A 173 -19.09 8.11 0.94
CA LYS A 173 -19.73 9.33 1.46
C LYS A 173 -21.07 9.01 2.13
N GLN A 174 -21.97 8.35 1.41
CA GLN A 174 -23.31 8.03 1.91
C GLN A 174 -23.26 7.01 3.04
N LYS A 175 -22.32 6.07 2.98
CA LYS A 175 -22.04 5.10 4.04
C LYS A 175 -21.72 5.81 5.37
N ILE A 176 -20.83 6.81 5.34
CA ILE A 176 -20.46 7.61 6.53
C ILE A 176 -21.61 8.51 6.99
N GLU A 177 -22.21 9.28 6.08
CA GLU A 177 -23.26 10.26 6.42
C GLU A 177 -24.51 9.61 6.99
N LEU A 178 -24.85 8.40 6.54
CA LEU A 178 -26.07 7.67 6.94
C LEU A 178 -25.79 6.49 7.87
N ASN A 179 -24.55 6.30 8.33
CA ASN A 179 -24.11 5.20 9.20
C ASN A 179 -24.56 3.82 8.71
N LEU A 180 -24.35 3.52 7.42
CA LEU A 180 -24.85 2.29 6.79
C LEU A 180 -24.02 1.04 7.13
N ASP A 181 -22.93 1.18 7.89
CA ASP A 181 -21.96 0.11 8.23
C ASP A 181 -22.58 -1.09 8.94
N LYS A 182 -23.70 -0.88 9.64
CA LYS A 182 -24.38 -1.91 10.43
C LYS A 182 -25.42 -2.68 9.63
N LEU A 183 -25.70 -2.25 8.40
CA LEU A 183 -26.74 -2.84 7.56
C LEU A 183 -26.18 -4.04 6.78
N SER A 184 -27.06 -5.00 6.50
CA SER A 184 -26.72 -6.10 5.60
C SER A 184 -26.44 -5.58 4.18
N LEU A 185 -25.75 -6.36 3.35
CA LEU A 185 -25.56 -6.01 1.93
C LEU A 185 -26.90 -5.75 1.22
N CYS A 186 -27.93 -6.56 1.51
CA CYS A 186 -29.29 -6.36 0.98
C CYS A 186 -29.80 -4.95 1.29
N ASP A 187 -29.76 -4.58 2.56
CA ASP A 187 -30.29 -3.31 3.04
C ASP A 187 -29.48 -2.13 2.53
N ARG A 188 -28.15 -2.27 2.38
CA ARG A 188 -27.28 -1.27 1.75
C ARG A 188 -27.68 -1.03 0.28
N ILE A 189 -27.86 -2.08 -0.51
CA ILE A 189 -28.28 -1.98 -1.92
C ILE A 189 -29.65 -1.28 -2.02
N ASN A 190 -30.60 -1.65 -1.16
CA ASN A 190 -31.92 -1.01 -1.11
C ASN A 190 -31.82 0.48 -0.77
N LYS A 191 -30.97 0.85 0.19
CA LYS A 191 -30.72 2.25 0.53
C LYS A 191 -30.08 3.03 -0.60
N TYR A 192 -29.11 2.47 -1.31
CA TYR A 192 -28.51 3.14 -2.48
C TYR A 192 -29.56 3.38 -3.58
N LYS A 193 -30.53 2.48 -3.75
CA LYS A 193 -31.66 2.68 -4.65
C LYS A 193 -32.63 3.76 -4.19
N GLU A 194 -33.01 3.78 -2.90
CA GLU A 194 -33.87 4.82 -2.32
C GLU A 194 -33.26 6.23 -2.49
N LEU A 195 -31.93 6.33 -2.43
CA LEU A 195 -31.18 7.57 -2.63
C LEU A 195 -30.97 7.94 -4.11
N ASN A 196 -31.55 7.19 -5.06
CA ASN A 196 -31.36 7.35 -6.49
C ASN A 196 -29.89 7.25 -6.96
N LEU A 197 -29.04 6.55 -6.21
CA LEU A 197 -27.63 6.33 -6.57
C LEU A 197 -27.46 5.17 -7.55
N LEU A 198 -28.47 4.30 -7.66
CA LEU A 198 -28.51 3.15 -8.56
C LEU A 198 -29.64 3.29 -9.57
N SER A 199 -29.32 3.05 -10.85
CA SER A 199 -30.37 2.85 -11.86
C SER A 199 -31.20 1.62 -11.53
N GLU A 200 -32.40 1.51 -12.12
CA GLU A 200 -33.24 0.31 -11.96
C GLU A 200 -32.53 -0.96 -12.44
N THR A 201 -31.74 -0.85 -13.51
CA THR A 201 -30.96 -1.95 -14.06
C THR A 201 -29.83 -2.36 -13.11
N ALA A 202 -29.05 -1.39 -12.61
CA ALA A 202 -27.95 -1.64 -11.69
C ALA A 202 -28.43 -2.25 -10.36
N TYR A 203 -29.55 -1.76 -9.84
CA TYR A 203 -30.16 -2.30 -8.62
C TYR A 203 -30.53 -3.78 -8.76
N LYS A 204 -31.19 -4.16 -9.86
CA LYS A 204 -31.58 -5.55 -10.13
C LYS A 204 -30.38 -6.46 -10.30
N GLU A 205 -29.38 -6.03 -11.07
CA GLU A 205 -28.15 -6.80 -11.29
C GLU A 205 -27.37 -7.03 -9.99
N LEU A 206 -27.27 -6.04 -9.10
CA LEU A 206 -26.62 -6.21 -7.79
C LEU A 206 -27.31 -7.26 -6.91
N HIS A 207 -28.65 -7.29 -6.91
CA HIS A 207 -29.40 -8.33 -6.19
C HIS A 207 -29.23 -9.71 -6.83
N ASN A 208 -29.17 -9.80 -8.16
CA ASN A 208 -28.86 -11.05 -8.87
C ASN A 208 -27.50 -11.61 -8.44
N TYR A 209 -26.44 -10.78 -8.45
CA TYR A 209 -25.11 -11.20 -7.98
C TYR A 209 -25.11 -11.60 -6.50
N ARG A 210 -25.78 -10.83 -5.64
CA ARG A 210 -25.91 -11.15 -4.22
C ARG A 210 -26.55 -12.53 -4.00
N GLU A 211 -27.64 -12.84 -4.71
CA GLU A 211 -28.34 -14.13 -4.63
C GLU A 211 -27.49 -15.26 -5.19
N LEU A 212 -26.78 -15.02 -6.30
CA LEU A 212 -25.81 -15.94 -6.86
C LEU A 212 -24.70 -16.32 -5.86
N PHE A 213 -24.33 -15.40 -4.96
CA PHE A 213 -23.28 -15.64 -3.95
C PHE A 213 -23.81 -16.15 -2.59
N ASN A 214 -25.13 -16.18 -2.35
CA ASN A 214 -25.73 -16.69 -1.11
C ASN A 214 -25.98 -18.21 -1.23
N GLN A 215 -25.01 -19.00 -0.75
CA GLN A 215 -25.01 -20.43 -0.36
C GLN A 215 -25.89 -21.51 -1.03
N GLU A 216 -27.14 -21.28 -1.44
CA GLU A 216 -27.93 -22.28 -2.20
C GLU A 216 -27.47 -22.40 -3.67
N SER A 217 -26.77 -21.40 -4.17
CA SER A 217 -26.18 -21.37 -5.52
C SER A 217 -24.82 -22.08 -5.62
N HIS A 218 -24.18 -22.43 -4.49
CA HIS A 218 -22.88 -23.12 -4.49
C HIS A 218 -22.97 -24.57 -4.98
N GLU A 219 -24.14 -25.21 -4.93
CA GLU A 219 -24.36 -26.52 -5.57
C GLU A 219 -24.58 -26.39 -7.10
N LEU A 220 -25.12 -25.26 -7.57
CA LEU A 220 -25.37 -24.99 -9.01
C LEU A 220 -24.12 -24.52 -9.77
N LEU A 221 -23.25 -23.75 -9.11
CA LEU A 221 -21.93 -23.35 -9.63
C LEU A 221 -20.81 -24.33 -9.23
N GLY A 222 -21.10 -25.25 -8.31
CA GLY A 222 -20.16 -26.16 -7.66
C GLY A 222 -19.59 -27.20 -8.61
N THR A 223 -18.55 -26.81 -9.35
CA THR A 223 -17.32 -27.57 -9.73
C THR A 223 -16.64 -26.97 -10.97
N ASN A 224 -17.32 -26.12 -11.74
CA ASN A 224 -16.75 -25.58 -12.98
C ASN A 224 -16.12 -24.20 -12.77
N ILE A 225 -14.79 -24.18 -12.68
CA ILE A 225 -13.96 -22.97 -12.60
C ILE A 225 -14.29 -21.98 -13.73
N GLU A 226 -14.62 -22.46 -14.94
CA GLU A 226 -14.99 -21.58 -16.07
C GLU A 226 -16.33 -20.87 -15.85
N SER A 227 -17.27 -21.48 -15.12
CA SER A 227 -18.53 -20.83 -14.75
C SER A 227 -18.27 -19.68 -13.77
N ILE A 228 -17.44 -19.91 -12.74
CA ILE A 228 -17.04 -18.87 -11.78
C ILE A 228 -16.28 -17.75 -12.50
N ARG A 229 -15.41 -18.09 -13.45
CA ARG A 229 -14.69 -17.11 -14.28
C ARG A 229 -15.62 -16.26 -15.14
N SER A 230 -16.61 -16.88 -15.77
CA SER A 230 -17.60 -16.16 -16.57
C SER A 230 -18.39 -15.16 -15.71
N VAL A 231 -18.80 -15.58 -14.51
CA VAL A 231 -19.45 -14.71 -13.52
C VAL A 231 -18.51 -13.58 -13.07
N SER A 232 -17.24 -13.88 -12.80
CA SER A 232 -16.23 -12.89 -12.40
C SER A 232 -16.01 -11.82 -13.47
N ILE A 233 -15.83 -12.21 -14.74
CA ILE A 233 -15.66 -11.28 -15.86
C ILE A 233 -16.90 -10.38 -15.99
N SER A 234 -18.09 -10.97 -15.90
CA SER A 234 -19.36 -10.23 -15.96
C SER A 234 -19.50 -9.24 -14.79
N LEU A 235 -19.17 -9.68 -13.56
CA LEU A 235 -19.22 -8.85 -12.36
C LEU A 235 -18.29 -7.65 -12.48
N ILE A 236 -17.02 -7.87 -12.83
CA ILE A 236 -16.05 -6.78 -12.97
C ILE A 236 -16.51 -5.79 -14.04
N SER A 237 -16.92 -6.28 -15.22
CA SER A 237 -17.43 -5.39 -16.27
C SER A 237 -18.63 -4.58 -15.80
N PHE A 238 -19.56 -5.19 -15.06
CA PHE A 238 -20.74 -4.52 -14.54
C PHE A 238 -20.38 -3.44 -13.50
N LEU A 239 -19.54 -3.77 -12.51
CA LEU A 239 -19.17 -2.84 -11.44
C LEU A 239 -18.50 -1.58 -12.01
N PHE A 240 -17.51 -1.73 -12.89
CA PHE A 240 -16.76 -0.59 -13.41
C PHE A 240 -17.52 0.23 -14.47
N ASN A 241 -18.49 -0.36 -15.17
CA ASN A 241 -19.25 0.35 -16.21
C ASN A 241 -20.59 0.93 -15.72
N ASN A 242 -21.20 0.32 -14.71
CA ASN A 242 -22.57 0.64 -14.28
C ASN A 242 -22.65 1.17 -12.86
N ILE A 243 -21.61 0.97 -12.05
CA ILE A 243 -21.54 1.44 -10.66
C ILE A 243 -20.41 2.46 -10.55
N THR A 244 -20.72 3.70 -10.95
CA THR A 244 -19.83 4.86 -10.84
C THR A 244 -20.53 6.00 -10.14
N LEU A 245 -19.80 6.79 -9.35
CA LEU A 245 -20.32 8.06 -8.85
C LEU A 245 -20.49 9.02 -10.03
N ASN A 246 -21.75 9.31 -10.39
CA ASN A 246 -22.05 10.52 -11.14
C ASN A 246 -21.84 11.70 -10.19
N TYR A 247 -20.66 12.32 -10.24
CA TYR A 247 -20.48 13.65 -9.67
C TYR A 247 -21.26 14.63 -10.55
N SER A 248 -22.53 14.88 -10.20
CA SER A 248 -23.26 16.08 -10.61
C SER A 248 -22.92 17.23 -9.69
#